data_AF-A0A5J4Q8N4-F1
#
_entry.id   AF-A0A5J4Q8N4-F1
#
_cell.length_a   1.000
_cell.length_b   1.000
_cell.length_c   1.000
_cell.angle_alpha   90.00
_cell.angle_beta   90.00
_cell.angle_gamma   90.00
#
_symmetry.space_group_name_H-M   'P 1'
#
loop_
_entity.id
_entity.type
_entity.pdbx_description
1 polymer ?
#
loop_
_entity_poly.entity_id
_entity_poly.type
_entity_poly.pdbx_seq_one_letter_code
_entity_poly.pdbx_strand_id
1 'polypeptide(L)'
;QLVRIEPGNSIEEAHMRNRQLIACWVYEQGKADKVVEMIKKNEKTYVVINDYQKVRTLLGKLLAEIQRIKSTGDYEAARRLIETYAVKVNPELHAEVLLRYKKLNLAPYKGFVNPVYELVTDEKGKIIDVKVTYNEGYTEQMMRYSRDYSTLPSRN
;
A
#
# COMPACT_ATOMS: atom_id res chain seq x y z
N GLN A 1 -1.52 3.41 7.29
CA GLN A 1 -1.53 1.99 6.87
C GLN A 1 -2.11 1.03 7.90
N LEU A 2 -2.10 1.36 9.21
CA LEU A 2 -2.54 0.47 10.30
C LEU A 2 -4.00 -0.01 10.19
N VAL A 3 -4.87 0.72 9.47
CA VAL A 3 -6.28 0.33 9.25
C VAL A 3 -6.49 -1.01 8.55
N ARG A 4 -5.41 -1.62 8.04
CA ARG A 4 -5.39 -2.93 7.37
C ARG A 4 -4.94 -4.07 8.27
N ILE A 5 -4.61 -3.79 9.53
CA ILE A 5 -4.04 -4.75 10.49
C ILE A 5 -5.12 -5.06 11.53
N GLU A 6 -5.24 -6.33 11.91
CA GLU A 6 -6.13 -6.71 12.99
C GLU A 6 -5.56 -6.30 14.37
N PRO A 7 -6.40 -5.91 15.34
CA PRO A 7 -5.93 -5.60 16.69
C PRO A 7 -5.07 -6.73 17.28
N GLY A 8 -3.89 -6.38 17.81
CA GLY A 8 -2.95 -7.35 18.38
C GLY A 8 -1.94 -7.93 17.39
N ASN A 9 -2.16 -7.81 16.07
CA ASN A 9 -1.23 -8.31 15.07
C ASN A 9 -0.09 -7.34 14.76
N SER A 10 1.01 -7.90 14.26
CA SER A 10 2.16 -7.16 13.71
C SER A 10 2.00 -6.94 12.19
N ILE A 11 2.92 -6.18 11.60
CA ILE A 11 2.97 -6.05 10.14
C ILE A 11 3.65 -7.28 9.54
N GLU A 12 2.95 -7.97 8.65
CA GLU A 12 3.47 -9.15 7.94
C GLU A 12 3.81 -8.86 6.47
N GLU A 13 2.96 -8.11 5.78
CA GLU A 13 3.06 -7.90 4.33
C GLU A 13 4.27 -7.01 3.96
N ALA A 14 5.04 -7.42 2.94
CA ALA A 14 6.32 -6.82 2.58
C ALA A 14 6.23 -5.33 2.22
N HIS A 15 5.18 -4.91 1.51
CA HIS A 15 4.94 -3.50 1.17
C HIS A 15 4.58 -2.66 2.41
N MET A 16 3.78 -3.18 3.33
CA MET A 16 3.49 -2.52 4.59
C MET A 16 4.73 -2.43 5.49
N ARG A 17 5.56 -3.49 5.51
CA ARG A 17 6.84 -3.53 6.23
C ARG A 17 7.79 -2.47 5.73
N ASN A 18 8.04 -2.38 4.42
CA ASN A 18 9.01 -1.41 3.90
C ASN A 18 8.55 0.04 4.10
N ARG A 19 7.25 0.32 3.99
CA ARG A 19 6.70 1.65 4.31
C ARG A 19 6.93 2.01 5.77
N GLN A 20 6.69 1.07 6.69
CA GLN A 20 6.91 1.33 8.11
C GLN A 20 8.40 1.51 8.41
N LEU A 21 9.25 0.65 7.85
CA LEU A 21 10.70 0.73 8.01
C LEU A 21 11.21 2.13 7.70
N ILE A 22 10.88 2.63 6.50
CA ILE A 22 11.34 3.95 6.04
C ILE A 22 10.83 5.05 6.98
N ALA A 23 9.53 5.04 7.31
CA ALA A 23 8.92 6.08 8.13
C ALA A 23 9.48 6.10 9.56
N CYS A 24 9.59 4.94 10.21
CA CYS A 24 10.10 4.83 11.57
C CYS A 24 11.60 5.13 11.65
N TRP A 25 12.39 4.70 10.68
CA TRP A 25 13.82 5.03 10.63
C TRP A 25 14.04 6.53 10.47
N VAL A 26 13.36 7.19 9.52
CA VAL A 26 13.44 8.65 9.34
C VAL A 26 12.97 9.40 10.58
N TYR A 27 11.88 8.93 11.22
CA TYR A 27 11.37 9.51 12.46
C TYR A 27 12.40 9.43 13.59
N GLU A 28 13.05 8.29 13.81
CA GLU A 28 14.05 8.13 14.85
C GLU A 28 15.29 8.98 14.56
N GLN A 29 15.86 8.87 13.35
CA GLN A 29 17.08 9.59 12.99
C GLN A 29 16.89 11.11 12.92
N GLY A 30 15.65 11.56 12.67
CA GLY A 30 15.29 12.97 12.65
C GLY A 30 14.87 13.55 14.01
N LYS A 31 14.82 12.74 15.07
CA LYS A 31 14.21 13.12 16.36
C LYS A 31 14.93 14.27 17.06
N ALA A 32 16.26 14.28 17.06
CA ALA A 32 17.06 15.32 17.74
C ALA A 32 16.80 16.72 17.15
N ASP A 33 16.58 16.79 15.85
CA ASP A 33 16.32 18.02 15.09
C ASP A 33 14.82 18.30 14.90
N LYS A 34 13.94 17.46 15.48
CA LYS A 34 12.48 17.49 15.27
C LYS A 34 12.10 17.50 13.79
N VAL A 35 12.81 16.76 12.94
CA VAL A 35 12.54 16.71 11.48
C VAL A 35 11.12 16.21 11.20
N VAL A 36 10.69 15.17 11.93
CA VAL A 36 9.34 14.62 11.93
C VAL A 36 8.88 14.46 13.38
N GLU A 37 7.66 14.90 13.67
CA GLU A 37 7.05 14.80 15.00
C GLU A 37 5.71 14.07 14.92
N MET A 38 5.34 13.38 16.01
CA MET A 38 3.98 12.91 16.23
C MET A 38 3.37 13.74 17.36
N ILE A 39 2.44 14.63 17.02
CA ILE A 39 1.77 15.51 17.99
C ILE A 39 0.35 15.01 18.26
N LYS A 40 -0.14 15.22 19.48
CA LYS A 40 -1.52 14.88 19.86
C LYS A 40 -2.35 16.15 20.06
N LYS A 41 -3.47 16.26 19.35
CA LYS A 41 -4.45 17.35 19.52
C LYS A 41 -5.84 16.75 19.66
N ASN A 42 -6.54 17.09 20.74
CA ASN A 42 -7.87 16.55 21.06
C ASN A 42 -7.88 15.02 20.97
N GLU A 43 -6.89 14.40 21.63
CA GLU A 43 -6.65 12.95 21.65
C GLU A 43 -6.32 12.28 20.32
N LYS A 44 -6.21 13.04 19.22
CA LYS A 44 -5.87 12.53 17.90
C LYS A 44 -4.40 12.77 17.61
N THR A 45 -3.70 11.72 17.20
CA THR A 45 -2.31 11.78 16.79
C THR A 45 -2.19 12.24 15.33
N TYR A 46 -1.27 13.16 15.07
CA TYR A 46 -0.94 13.70 13.76
C TYR A 46 0.56 13.63 13.52
N VAL A 47 0.96 13.23 12.32
CA VAL A 47 2.35 13.30 11.87
C VAL A 47 2.59 14.70 11.31
N VAL A 48 3.63 15.37 11.78
CA VAL A 48 4.07 16.69 11.34
C VAL A 48 5.48 16.58 10.79
N ILE A 49 5.72 17.15 9.62
CA ILE A 49 7.06 17.23 9.01
C ILE A 49 7.48 18.69 9.09
N ASN A 50 8.55 18.97 9.84
CA ASN A 50 9.04 20.33 10.05
C ASN A 50 10.13 20.72 9.03
N ASP A 51 10.88 19.74 8.50
CA ASP A 51 11.94 19.98 7.52
C ASP A 51 11.98 18.91 6.43
N TYR A 52 11.38 19.21 5.28
CA TYR A 52 11.32 18.31 4.13
C TYR A 52 12.71 18.08 3.48
N GLN A 53 13.62 19.05 3.54
CA GLN A 53 14.96 18.86 2.97
C GLN A 53 15.77 17.88 3.81
N LYS A 54 15.70 18.01 5.15
CA LYS A 54 16.29 17.00 6.05
C LYS A 54 15.66 15.62 5.89
N VAL A 55 14.34 15.52 5.69
CA VAL A 55 13.71 14.23 5.34
C VAL A 55 14.34 13.63 4.08
N ARG A 56 14.51 14.42 3.01
CA ARG A 56 15.15 13.95 1.77
C ARG A 56 16.58 13.46 2.02
N THR A 57 17.36 14.19 2.82
CA THR A 57 18.72 13.77 3.19
C THR A 57 18.71 12.46 3.97
N LEU A 58 17.81 12.28 4.93
CA LEU A 58 17.65 11.04 5.70
C LEU A 58 17.25 9.87 4.80
N LEU A 59 16.32 10.08 3.87
CA LEU A 59 15.96 9.07 2.87
C LEU A 59 17.17 8.66 2.02
N GLY A 60 18.01 9.61 1.62
CA GLY A 60 19.25 9.32 0.89
C GLY A 60 20.23 8.47 1.69
N LYS A 61 20.39 8.75 3.00
CA LYS A 61 21.23 7.93 3.89
C LYS A 61 20.69 6.51 4.02
N LEU A 62 19.38 6.35 4.23
CA LEU A 62 18.75 5.04 4.32
C LEU A 62 18.84 4.27 3.00
N LEU A 63 18.66 4.94 1.86
CA LEU A 63 18.83 4.34 0.54
C LEU A 63 20.25 3.81 0.33
N ALA A 64 21.27 4.59 0.69
CA ALA A 64 22.66 4.15 0.61
C ALA A 64 22.92 2.90 1.47
N GLU A 65 22.38 2.86 2.70
CA GLU A 65 22.54 1.70 3.57
C GLU A 65 21.78 0.46 3.07
N ILE A 66 20.54 0.61 2.61
CA ILE A 66 19.78 -0.49 1.99
C ILE A 66 20.50 -1.02 0.75
N GLN A 67 21.04 -0.12 -0.09
CA GLN A 67 21.79 -0.51 -1.27
C GLN A 67 23.07 -1.25 -0.90
N ARG A 68 23.82 -0.78 0.10
CA ARG A 68 25.00 -1.48 0.63
C ARG A 68 24.63 -2.88 1.07
N ILE A 69 23.63 -3.01 1.95
CA ILE A 69 23.13 -4.30 2.47
C ILE A 69 22.82 -5.27 1.33
N LYS A 70 22.05 -4.80 0.33
CA LYS A 70 21.67 -5.62 -0.83
C LYS A 70 22.89 -6.03 -1.65
N SER A 71 23.78 -5.09 -1.97
CA SER A 71 24.94 -5.32 -2.84
C SER A 71 26.01 -6.19 -2.20
N THR A 72 26.13 -6.18 -0.87
CA THR A 72 27.12 -6.98 -0.14
C THR A 72 26.55 -8.27 0.46
N GLY A 73 25.25 -8.54 0.29
CA GLY A 73 24.60 -9.74 0.83
C GLY A 73 24.54 -9.78 2.36
N ASP A 74 24.46 -8.61 3.02
CA ASP A 74 24.50 -8.49 4.49
C ASP A 74 23.15 -8.85 5.12
N TYR A 75 22.87 -10.16 5.22
CA TYR A 75 21.62 -10.69 5.75
C TYR A 75 21.32 -10.20 7.17
N GLU A 76 22.33 -10.20 8.05
CA GLU A 76 22.14 -9.83 9.45
C GLU A 76 21.81 -8.34 9.62
N ALA A 77 22.41 -7.45 8.82
CA ALA A 77 21.99 -6.05 8.80
C ALA A 77 20.57 -5.88 8.26
N ALA A 78 20.19 -6.61 7.20
CA ALA A 78 18.83 -6.59 6.68
C ALA A 78 17.81 -7.04 7.74
N ARG A 79 18.08 -8.16 8.42
CA ARG A 79 17.24 -8.71 9.49
C ARG A 79 17.08 -7.70 10.63
N ARG A 80 18.17 -7.12 11.13
CA ARG A 80 18.11 -6.11 12.21
C ARG A 80 17.26 -4.91 11.81
N LEU A 81 17.43 -4.39 10.60
CA LEU A 81 16.67 -3.24 10.11
C LEU A 81 15.15 -3.54 10.05
N ILE A 82 14.80 -4.72 9.53
CA ILE A 82 13.39 -5.17 9.43
C ILE A 82 12.78 -5.37 10.83
N GLU A 83 13.42 -6.15 11.69
CA GLU A 83 12.88 -6.47 13.02
C GLU A 83 12.75 -5.25 13.94
N THR A 84 13.65 -4.26 13.77
CA THR A 84 13.65 -3.04 14.57
C THR A 84 12.54 -2.08 14.12
N TYR A 85 12.38 -1.88 12.81
CA TYR A 85 11.56 -0.78 12.28
C TYR A 85 10.27 -1.20 11.59
N ALA A 86 10.20 -2.43 11.05
CA ALA A 86 9.18 -2.79 10.08
C ALA A 86 8.03 -3.63 10.65
N VAL A 87 8.23 -4.31 11.78
CA VAL A 87 7.32 -5.37 12.26
C VAL A 87 6.34 -4.87 13.34
N LYS A 88 6.87 -4.24 14.39
CA LYS A 88 6.11 -3.95 15.61
C LYS A 88 5.11 -2.81 15.40
N VAL A 89 3.90 -2.99 15.91
CA VAL A 89 2.84 -1.98 15.89
C VAL A 89 2.61 -1.45 17.30
N ASN A 90 2.53 -0.13 17.47
CA ASN A 90 2.12 0.46 18.75
C ASN A 90 0.61 0.22 18.96
N PRO A 91 0.18 -0.54 19.98
CA PRO A 91 -1.22 -0.92 20.17
C PRO A 91 -2.15 0.27 20.44
N GLU A 92 -1.69 1.29 21.18
CA GLU A 92 -2.49 2.47 21.50
C GLU A 92 -2.76 3.31 20.25
N LEU A 93 -1.71 3.58 19.47
CA LEU A 93 -1.83 4.30 18.21
C LEU A 93 -2.69 3.52 17.21
N HIS A 94 -2.56 2.20 17.19
CA HIS A 94 -3.35 1.34 16.32
C HIS A 94 -4.85 1.41 16.65
N ALA A 95 -5.21 1.26 17.92
CA ALA A 95 -6.59 1.38 18.38
C ALA A 95 -7.19 2.76 18.06
N GLU A 96 -6.42 3.83 18.27
CA GLU A 96 -6.82 5.19 17.93
C GLU A 96 -7.13 5.34 16.43
N VAL A 97 -6.23 4.85 15.57
CA VAL A 97 -6.37 4.94 14.11
C VAL A 97 -7.58 4.15 13.61
N LEU A 98 -7.81 2.94 14.14
CA LEU A 98 -8.98 2.13 13.77
C LEU A 98 -10.29 2.82 14.17
N LEU A 99 -10.37 3.38 15.38
CA LEU A 99 -11.55 4.09 15.86
C LEU A 99 -11.89 5.31 14.99
N ARG A 100 -10.87 6.06 14.58
CA ARG A 100 -11.03 7.23 13.69
C ARG A 100 -11.46 6.81 12.30
N TYR A 101 -10.84 5.77 11.75
CA TYR A 101 -11.10 5.31 10.38
C TYR A 101 -12.49 4.67 10.24
N LYS A 102 -12.98 3.94 11.25
CA LYS A 102 -14.31 3.32 11.24
C LYS A 102 -15.44 4.33 10.99
N LYS A 103 -15.28 5.57 11.47
CA LYS A 103 -16.28 6.65 11.28
C LYS A 103 -16.43 7.10 9.82
N LEU A 104 -15.48 6.77 8.95
CA LEU A 104 -15.50 7.16 7.54
C LEU A 104 -16.29 6.18 6.65
N ASN A 105 -16.63 4.98 7.16
CA ASN A 105 -17.30 3.92 6.41
C ASN A 105 -16.60 3.57 5.08
N LEU A 106 -15.27 3.52 5.09
CA LEU A 106 -14.45 3.23 3.90
C LEU A 106 -13.86 1.83 3.97
N ALA A 107 -14.04 1.05 2.90
CA ALA A 107 -13.34 -0.22 2.73
C ALA A 107 -11.82 0.00 2.61
N PRO A 108 -10.98 -0.79 3.32
CA PRO A 108 -9.52 -0.64 3.33
C PRO A 108 -8.82 -1.20 2.08
N TYR A 109 -9.49 -2.05 1.32
CA TYR A 109 -9.02 -2.63 0.06
C TYR A 109 -9.84 -2.10 -1.10
N LYS A 110 -9.20 -1.96 -2.27
CA LYS A 110 -9.82 -1.49 -3.50
C LYS A 110 -9.66 -2.57 -4.58
N GLY A 111 -10.70 -2.73 -5.38
CA GLY A 111 -10.68 -3.52 -6.60
C GLY A 111 -11.12 -2.64 -7.77
N PHE A 112 -10.81 -3.07 -8.98
CA PHE A 112 -11.23 -2.42 -10.20
C PHE A 112 -11.98 -3.43 -11.07
N VAL A 113 -12.98 -2.94 -11.79
CA VAL A 113 -13.62 -3.65 -12.90
C VAL A 113 -13.02 -3.14 -14.19
N ASN A 114 -12.84 -4.03 -15.17
CA ASN A 114 -12.33 -3.67 -16.48
C ASN A 114 -13.41 -2.96 -17.31
N PRO A 115 -13.02 -2.16 -18.32
CA PRO A 115 -13.95 -1.72 -19.34
C PRO A 115 -14.37 -2.87 -20.27
N VAL A 116 -15.42 -2.65 -21.05
CA VAL A 116 -15.83 -3.55 -22.14
C VAL A 116 -15.33 -2.97 -23.46
N TYR A 117 -14.64 -3.80 -24.25
CA TYR A 117 -14.21 -3.46 -25.60
C TYR A 117 -15.11 -4.13 -26.63
N GLU A 118 -15.57 -3.38 -27.63
CA GLU A 118 -16.43 -3.86 -28.70
C GLU A 118 -15.81 -3.54 -30.06
N LEU A 119 -15.67 -4.56 -30.92
CA LEU A 119 -15.24 -4.36 -32.31
C LEU A 119 -16.41 -3.81 -33.12
N VAL A 120 -16.15 -2.73 -33.87
CA VAL A 120 -17.10 -2.20 -34.85
C VAL A 120 -16.62 -2.62 -36.24
N THR A 121 -17.48 -3.29 -37.00
CA THR A 121 -17.17 -3.79 -38.34
C THR A 121 -18.03 -3.13 -39.40
N ASP A 122 -17.50 -2.99 -40.62
CA ASP A 122 -18.30 -2.66 -41.80
C ASP A 122 -19.15 -3.87 -42.25
N GLU A 123 -19.99 -3.68 -43.29
CA GLU A 123 -20.85 -4.73 -43.85
C GLU A 123 -20.07 -5.95 -44.39
N LYS A 124 -18.78 -5.80 -44.66
CA LYS A 124 -17.89 -6.85 -45.16
C LYS A 124 -17.12 -7.54 -44.03
N GLY A 125 -17.37 -7.20 -42.78
CA GLY A 125 -16.70 -7.76 -41.60
C GLY A 125 -15.30 -7.19 -41.36
N LYS A 126 -14.89 -6.13 -42.07
CA LYS A 126 -13.63 -5.45 -41.80
C LYS A 126 -13.79 -4.57 -40.56
N ILE A 127 -12.88 -4.70 -39.60
CA ILE A 127 -12.84 -3.86 -38.41
C ILE A 127 -12.57 -2.41 -38.83
N ILE A 128 -13.42 -1.49 -38.38
CA ILE A 128 -13.31 -0.05 -38.65
C ILE A 128 -13.08 0.78 -37.39
N ASP A 129 -13.42 0.25 -36.21
CA ASP A 129 -13.21 0.92 -34.93
C ASP A 129 -13.22 -0.09 -33.76
N VAL A 130 -12.75 0.34 -32.59
CA VAL A 130 -12.84 -0.39 -31.32
C VAL A 130 -13.38 0.55 -30.26
N LYS A 131 -14.60 0.30 -29.80
CA LYS A 131 -15.25 1.10 -28.76
C LYS A 131 -14.89 0.59 -27.38
N VAL A 132 -14.81 1.51 -26.43
CA VAL A 132 -14.62 1.23 -25.00
C VAL A 132 -15.81 1.77 -24.20
N THR A 133 -16.35 0.97 -23.29
CA THR A 133 -17.46 1.37 -22.41
C THR A 133 -17.16 1.03 -20.94
N TYR A 134 -17.79 1.78 -20.03
CA TYR A 134 -17.60 1.69 -18.58
C TYR A 134 -18.92 1.45 -17.83
N ASN A 135 -19.92 0.88 -18.52
CA ASN A 135 -21.29 0.77 -18.02
C ASN A 135 -21.56 -0.55 -17.30
N GLU A 136 -20.54 -1.38 -17.07
CA GLU A 136 -20.67 -2.70 -16.46
C GLU A 136 -20.21 -2.68 -14.99
N GLY A 137 -21.02 -3.28 -14.11
CA GLY A 137 -20.70 -3.45 -12.70
C GLY A 137 -19.91 -4.74 -12.41
N TYR A 138 -19.58 -4.94 -11.13
CA TYR A 138 -18.76 -6.09 -10.69
C TYR A 138 -19.45 -7.43 -10.97
N THR A 139 -20.73 -7.56 -10.60
CA THR A 139 -21.46 -8.82 -10.73
C THR A 139 -21.65 -9.19 -12.20
N GLU A 140 -22.04 -8.22 -13.02
CA GLU A 140 -22.23 -8.39 -14.46
C GLU A 140 -20.94 -8.85 -15.13
N GLN A 141 -19.82 -8.19 -14.81
CA GLN A 141 -18.51 -8.52 -15.36
C GLN A 141 -18.05 -9.93 -14.99
N MET A 142 -18.15 -10.28 -13.71
CA MET A 142 -17.72 -11.61 -13.25
C MET A 142 -18.56 -12.73 -13.86
N MET A 143 -19.86 -12.52 -14.04
CA MET A 143 -20.73 -13.47 -14.71
C MET A 143 -20.41 -13.58 -16.21
N ARG A 144 -20.16 -12.46 -16.91
CA ARG A 144 -19.76 -12.46 -18.31
C ARG A 144 -18.43 -13.17 -18.53
N TYR A 145 -17.42 -12.90 -17.70
CA TYR A 145 -16.13 -13.60 -17.75
C TYR A 145 -16.26 -15.10 -17.51
N SER A 146 -17.07 -15.48 -16.52
CA SER A 146 -17.30 -16.90 -16.21
C SER A 146 -18.02 -17.64 -17.33
N ARG A 147 -18.93 -16.98 -18.06
CA ARG A 147 -19.68 -17.58 -19.16
C ARG A 147 -18.88 -17.63 -20.47
N ASP A 148 -18.26 -16.52 -20.85
CA ASP A 148 -17.73 -16.33 -22.21
C ASP A 148 -16.22 -16.61 -22.31
N TYR A 149 -15.49 -16.56 -21.19
CA TYR A 149 -14.02 -16.65 -21.14
C TYR A 149 -13.48 -17.75 -20.21
N SER A 150 -14.35 -18.58 -19.60
CA SER A 150 -13.92 -19.69 -18.74
C SER A 150 -13.64 -20.96 -19.56
N THR A 151 -12.48 -21.03 -20.19
CA THR A 151 -12.14 -22.13 -21.10
C THR A 151 -11.51 -23.37 -20.44
N LEU A 152 -11.21 -23.31 -19.13
CA LEU A 152 -10.65 -24.45 -18.40
C LEU A 152 -11.75 -25.39 -17.87
N PRO A 153 -11.52 -26.73 -17.86
CA PRO A 153 -12.43 -27.66 -17.21
C PRO A 153 -12.43 -27.46 -15.69
N SER A 154 -13.49 -27.90 -15.03
CA SER A 154 -13.59 -27.83 -13.56
C SER A 154 -12.56 -28.69 -12.84
N ARG A 155 -11.93 -29.65 -13.53
CA ARG A 155 -10.85 -30.49 -13.02
C ARG A 155 -9.71 -30.50 -14.05
N ASN A 156 -8.55 -29.98 -13.64
CA ASN A 156 -7.31 -29.93 -14.41
C ASN A 156 -6.29 -30.88 -13.78
#